data_AF-A0A3S4GKM6-F1
#
_entry.id   AF-A0A3S4GKM6-F1
#
_cell.length_a   1.000
_cell.length_b   1.000
_cell.length_c   1.000
_cell.angle_alpha   90.00
_cell.angle_beta   90.00
_cell.angle_gamma   90.00
#
_symmetry.space_group_name_H-M   'P 1'
#
loop_
_entity.id
_entity.type
_entity.pdbx_description
1 polymer ?
#
loop_
_entity_poly.entity_id
_entity_poly.type
_entity_poly.pdbx_seq_one_letter_code
_entity_poly.pdbx_strand_id
1 'polypeptide(L)'
;MGGVSREYEPQTQRLKRIKTERPAGHPQGTGVLQDLRYEYDPVGNVKCVRNDAEETRFWRNQQVEPENQYGYDSLYQLISASGREKVNIGQQNRSFFPADSISCTRYLRTYTDDSDNNLSRIRHSAPGSSNGYTTYITVSDCSNRAVLRSLAATPAEVEMQFGPGGEQLQLQPGQTLAWTARGELLQVTPVEREGTQDDWEYYRYDARSQRVVKGSRRRTGSGTQTQRVVYLPGWSCERKAVEKACRQW
;
A
#
# COMPACT_ATOMS: atom_id res chain seq x y z
N MET A 1 -29.00 10.19 -1.88
CA MET A 1 -27.55 10.22 -1.56
C MET A 1 -27.35 9.49 -0.24
N GLY A 2 -26.27 8.71 -0.08
CA GLY A 2 -25.95 8.04 1.18
C GLY A 2 -25.72 9.03 2.33
N GLY A 3 -26.03 8.64 3.57
CA GLY A 3 -25.76 9.44 4.76
C GLY A 3 -24.42 9.05 5.36
N VAL A 4 -23.55 10.03 5.62
CA VAL A 4 -22.32 9.84 6.40
C VAL A 4 -22.44 10.66 7.68
N SER A 5 -22.37 10.01 8.83
CA SER A 5 -22.34 10.67 10.14
C SER A 5 -21.00 10.43 10.85
N ARG A 6 -20.62 11.40 11.68
CA ARG A 6 -19.39 11.39 12.48
C ARG A 6 -19.75 11.69 13.92
N GLU A 7 -19.29 10.85 14.84
CA GLU A 7 -19.44 11.08 16.28
C GLU A 7 -18.06 11.35 16.88
N TYR A 8 -17.98 12.32 17.78
CA TYR A 8 -16.75 12.73 18.44
C TYR A 8 -16.86 12.52 19.94
N GLU A 9 -15.75 12.16 20.59
CA GLU A 9 -15.66 12.10 22.04
C GLU A 9 -15.77 13.52 22.63
N PRO A 10 -16.74 13.80 23.52
CA PRO A 10 -17.01 15.16 23.99
C PRO A 10 -15.81 15.84 24.68
N GLN A 11 -14.99 15.07 25.39
CA GLN A 11 -13.89 15.59 26.22
C GLN A 11 -12.65 15.93 25.41
N THR A 12 -12.37 15.18 24.34
CA THR A 12 -11.13 15.31 23.54
C THR A 12 -11.37 15.79 22.12
N GLN A 13 -12.63 15.78 21.67
CA GLN A 13 -13.04 16.02 20.29
C GLN A 13 -12.39 15.05 19.29
N ARG A 14 -11.91 13.89 19.77
CA ARG A 14 -11.39 12.81 18.90
C ARG A 14 -12.55 12.10 18.20
N LEU A 15 -12.34 11.71 16.95
CA LEU A 15 -13.34 11.00 16.16
C LEU A 15 -13.57 9.61 16.73
N LYS A 16 -14.76 9.37 17.28
CA LYS A 16 -15.12 8.10 17.92
C LYS A 16 -15.78 7.13 16.96
N ARG A 17 -16.55 7.63 15.98
CA ARG A 17 -17.31 6.81 15.04
C ARG A 17 -17.45 7.46 13.68
N ILE A 18 -17.35 6.67 12.62
CA ILE A 18 -17.78 7.02 11.26
C ILE A 18 -18.82 6.00 10.83
N LYS A 19 -20.04 6.46 10.57
CA LYS A 19 -21.11 5.60 10.06
C LYS A 19 -21.51 6.05 8.66
N THR A 20 -21.55 5.10 7.72
CA THR A 20 -22.05 5.31 6.36
C THR A 20 -23.23 4.40 6.12
N GLU A 21 -24.36 4.96 5.71
CA GLU A 21 -25.59 4.20 5.50
C GLU A 21 -26.32 4.61 4.22
N ARG A 22 -27.00 3.64 3.62
CA ARG A 22 -28.02 3.90 2.61
C ARG A 22 -29.32 4.27 3.33
N PRO A 23 -29.83 5.49 3.15
CA PRO A 23 -31.04 5.93 3.83
C PRO A 23 -32.27 5.14 3.36
N ALA A 24 -33.35 5.25 4.13
CA ALA A 24 -34.65 4.74 3.72
C ALA A 24 -35.06 5.29 2.34
N GLY A 25 -35.59 4.42 1.48
CA GLY A 25 -35.98 4.77 0.11
C GLY A 25 -34.84 4.79 -0.91
N HIS A 26 -33.61 4.37 -0.55
CA HIS A 26 -32.54 4.21 -1.52
C HIS A 26 -32.88 3.10 -2.55
N PRO A 27 -32.60 3.27 -3.86
CA PRO A 27 -32.93 2.28 -4.90
C PRO A 27 -32.33 0.88 -4.70
N GLN A 28 -31.25 0.79 -3.93
CA GLN A 28 -30.56 -0.47 -3.57
C GLN A 28 -30.89 -0.97 -2.14
N GLY A 29 -31.98 -0.46 -1.55
CA GLY A 29 -32.41 -0.80 -0.19
C GLY A 29 -31.64 -0.05 0.91
N THR A 30 -32.28 0.03 2.07
CA THR A 30 -31.71 0.59 3.31
C THR A 30 -30.63 -0.34 3.87
N GLY A 31 -29.56 0.20 4.43
CA GLY A 31 -28.55 -0.62 5.10
C GLY A 31 -27.33 0.17 5.55
N VAL A 32 -26.66 -0.31 6.59
CA VAL A 32 -25.38 0.24 7.04
C VAL A 32 -24.28 -0.36 6.16
N LEU A 33 -23.51 0.51 5.49
CA LEU A 33 -22.41 0.11 4.62
C LEU A 33 -21.09 0.01 5.37
N GLN A 34 -20.94 0.82 6.41
CA GLN A 34 -19.75 0.90 7.23
C GLN A 34 -20.11 1.53 8.58
N ASP A 35 -19.55 0.99 9.65
CA ASP A 35 -19.70 1.52 11.00
C ASP A 35 -18.38 1.37 11.76
N LEU A 36 -17.43 2.26 11.47
CA LEU A 36 -16.12 2.27 12.09
C LEU A 36 -16.21 2.91 13.47
N ARG A 37 -15.77 2.18 14.50
CA ARG A 37 -15.59 2.68 15.87
C ARG A 37 -14.11 2.69 16.21
N TYR A 38 -13.67 3.80 16.78
CA TYR A 38 -12.28 4.04 17.16
C TYR A 38 -12.16 4.05 18.68
N GLU A 39 -11.16 3.33 19.18
CA GLU A 39 -10.72 3.43 20.56
C GLU A 39 -9.29 3.93 20.62
N TYR A 40 -9.03 4.81 21.59
CA TYR A 40 -7.75 5.47 21.77
C TYR A 40 -7.15 5.11 23.12
N ASP A 41 -5.82 5.11 23.20
CA ASP A 41 -5.14 5.21 24.48
C ASP A 41 -5.27 6.65 25.05
N PRO A 42 -4.85 6.90 26.31
CA PRO A 42 -4.95 8.25 26.89
C PRO A 42 -4.24 9.33 26.07
N VAL A 43 -3.10 9.01 25.45
CA VAL A 43 -2.31 9.99 24.68
C VAL A 43 -2.87 10.23 23.27
N GLY A 44 -3.69 9.31 22.75
CA GLY A 44 -4.40 9.44 21.47
C GLY A 44 -3.97 8.48 20.38
N ASN A 45 -3.17 7.45 20.68
CA ASN A 45 -2.90 6.40 19.70
C ASN A 45 -4.14 5.53 19.50
N VAL A 46 -4.45 5.18 18.25
CA VAL A 46 -5.58 4.31 17.91
C VAL A 46 -5.26 2.89 18.35
N LYS A 47 -5.89 2.39 19.40
CA LYS A 47 -5.68 1.02 19.90
C LYS A 47 -6.55 -0.01 19.18
N CYS A 48 -7.75 0.40 18.79
CA CYS A 48 -8.72 -0.50 18.17
C CYS A 48 -9.54 0.23 17.11
N VAL A 49 -9.78 -0.44 15.99
CA VAL A 49 -10.78 -0.06 15.00
C VAL A 49 -11.70 -1.26 14.75
N ARG A 50 -12.99 -1.10 15.03
CA ARG A 50 -14.01 -2.14 14.81
C ARG A 50 -15.00 -1.67 13.76
N ASN A 51 -15.34 -2.54 12.80
CA ASN A 51 -16.41 -2.28 11.85
C ASN A 51 -17.69 -3.04 12.23
N ASP A 52 -18.64 -2.39 12.87
CA ASP A 52 -19.91 -3.01 13.32
C ASP A 52 -20.90 -3.27 12.17
N ALA A 53 -20.63 -2.76 10.96
CA ALA A 53 -21.39 -3.13 9.77
C ALA A 53 -21.01 -4.52 9.24
N GLU A 54 -19.91 -5.10 9.74
CA GLU A 54 -19.43 -6.40 9.33
C GLU A 54 -19.67 -7.45 10.42
N GLU A 55 -20.16 -8.61 10.01
CA GLU A 55 -20.40 -9.73 10.91
C GLU A 55 -19.09 -10.45 11.27
N THR A 56 -19.02 -10.97 12.50
CA THR A 56 -18.05 -11.99 12.87
C THR A 56 -18.26 -13.22 12.00
N ARG A 57 -17.19 -13.70 11.36
CA ARG A 57 -17.20 -14.92 10.56
C ARG A 57 -16.33 -15.98 11.18
N PHE A 58 -16.45 -17.21 10.69
CA PHE A 58 -15.57 -18.31 11.08
C PHE A 58 -14.86 -18.85 9.85
N TRP A 59 -13.55 -19.07 9.97
CA TRP A 59 -12.73 -19.72 8.93
C TRP A 59 -11.80 -20.74 9.58
N ARG A 60 -11.92 -22.02 9.18
CA ARG A 60 -11.14 -23.14 9.75
C ARG A 60 -11.11 -23.13 11.29
N ASN A 61 -12.28 -23.04 11.92
CA ASN A 61 -12.46 -22.96 13.38
C ASN A 61 -11.78 -21.76 14.06
N GLN A 62 -11.36 -20.74 13.29
CA GLN A 62 -10.89 -19.46 13.81
C GLN A 62 -12.01 -18.43 13.71
N GLN A 63 -12.26 -17.73 14.81
CA GLN A 63 -13.15 -16.57 14.85
C GLN A 63 -12.47 -15.38 14.14
N VAL A 64 -13.18 -14.80 13.17
CA VAL A 64 -12.73 -13.69 12.33
C VAL A 64 -13.55 -12.47 12.69
N GLU A 65 -13.19 -11.86 13.81
CA GLU A 65 -13.77 -10.60 14.28
C GLU A 65 -13.46 -9.45 13.31
N PRO A 66 -14.39 -8.50 13.12
CA PRO A 66 -14.17 -7.29 12.31
C PRO A 66 -13.23 -6.26 12.96
N GLU A 67 -12.69 -6.59 14.13
CA GLU A 67 -11.81 -5.76 14.93
C GLU A 67 -10.35 -5.86 14.48
N ASN A 68 -9.75 -4.69 14.29
CA ASN A 68 -8.32 -4.47 14.16
C ASN A 68 -7.77 -3.94 15.48
N GLN A 69 -6.70 -4.54 15.99
CA GLN A 69 -6.02 -4.09 17.22
C GLN A 69 -4.59 -3.66 16.92
N TYR A 70 -4.15 -2.62 17.61
CA TYR A 70 -2.83 -1.99 17.44
C TYR A 70 -2.12 -1.90 18.78
N GLY A 71 -0.88 -2.35 18.82
CA GLY A 71 0.01 -2.25 19.98
C GLY A 71 1.16 -1.30 19.70
N TYR A 72 1.50 -0.47 20.68
CA TYR A 72 2.56 0.54 20.59
C TYR A 72 3.62 0.33 21.67
N ASP A 73 4.85 0.75 21.40
CA ASP A 73 5.88 0.89 22.43
C ASP A 73 5.75 2.24 23.19
N SER A 74 6.69 2.51 24.10
CA SER A 74 6.71 3.77 24.85
C SER A 74 7.05 5.01 24.02
N LEU A 75 7.58 4.84 22.81
CA LEU A 75 7.86 5.91 21.85
C LEU A 75 6.71 6.11 20.85
N TYR A 76 5.59 5.39 21.05
CA TYR A 76 4.41 5.39 20.19
C TYR A 76 4.67 4.83 18.78
N GLN A 77 5.68 3.98 18.65
CA GLN A 77 5.93 3.20 17.44
C GLN A 77 4.99 1.99 17.42
N LEU A 78 4.41 1.70 16.26
CA LEU A 78 3.50 0.58 16.09
C LEU A 78 4.28 -0.74 16.11
N ILE A 79 4.24 -1.48 17.22
CA ILE A 79 4.95 -2.77 17.36
C ILE A 79 4.13 -3.97 16.91
N SER A 80 2.80 -3.83 16.85
CA SER A 80 1.92 -4.89 16.36
C SER A 80 0.61 -4.37 15.78
N ALA A 81 0.10 -5.06 14.77
CA ALA A 81 -1.22 -4.81 14.20
C ALA A 81 -1.89 -6.13 13.84
N SER A 82 -3.14 -6.30 14.24
CA SER A 82 -3.97 -7.43 13.82
C SER A 82 -5.16 -6.94 13.00
N GLY A 83 -5.68 -7.81 12.15
CA GLY A 83 -6.83 -7.51 11.32
C GLY A 83 -7.22 -8.70 10.46
N ARG A 84 -7.91 -8.41 9.35
CA ARG A 84 -8.38 -9.44 8.40
C ARG A 84 -7.71 -9.31 7.05
N GLU A 85 -7.42 -10.45 6.43
CA GLU A 85 -6.94 -10.53 5.06
C GLU A 85 -7.71 -11.57 4.27
N LYS A 86 -7.76 -11.42 2.94
CA LYS A 86 -8.31 -12.47 2.08
C LYS A 86 -7.43 -13.71 2.17
N VAL A 87 -8.03 -14.89 2.23
CA VAL A 87 -7.30 -16.16 2.39
C VAL A 87 -6.27 -16.38 1.27
N ASN A 88 -6.51 -15.84 0.07
CA ASN A 88 -5.65 -15.99 -1.09
C ASN A 88 -4.80 -14.74 -1.41
N ILE A 89 -4.65 -13.81 -0.47
CA ILE A 89 -3.88 -12.56 -0.70
C ILE A 89 -2.40 -12.82 -1.01
N GLY A 90 -1.86 -13.93 -0.52
CA GLY A 90 -0.45 -14.31 -0.67
C GLY A 90 0.51 -13.38 0.07
N GLN A 91 1.79 -13.45 -0.28
CA GLN A 91 2.78 -12.52 0.24
C GLN A 91 2.58 -11.12 -0.37
N GLN A 92 2.62 -10.08 0.47
CA GLN A 92 2.60 -8.69 0.01
C GLN A 92 3.71 -8.47 -1.03
N ASN A 93 3.35 -7.93 -2.21
CA ASN A 93 4.16 -7.75 -3.44
C ASN A 93 4.06 -8.84 -4.52
N ARG A 94 3.32 -9.94 -4.32
CA ARG A 94 2.94 -10.81 -5.45
C ARG A 94 1.72 -10.23 -6.15
N SER A 95 1.80 -10.12 -7.48
CA SER A 95 0.71 -9.67 -8.35
C SER A 95 -0.58 -10.40 -7.99
N PHE A 96 -1.55 -9.62 -7.53
CA PHE A 96 -2.86 -10.08 -7.12
C PHE A 96 -3.58 -10.72 -8.31
N PHE A 97 -3.99 -11.98 -8.16
CA PHE A 97 -5.09 -12.52 -8.94
C PHE A 97 -6.39 -12.20 -8.19
N PRO A 98 -7.38 -11.56 -8.82
CA PRO A 98 -8.71 -11.47 -8.24
C PRO A 98 -9.25 -12.89 -8.13
N ALA A 99 -9.13 -13.48 -6.94
CA ALA A 99 -10.05 -14.55 -6.59
C ALA A 99 -11.28 -13.89 -6.00
N ASP A 100 -12.43 -14.35 -6.48
CA ASP A 100 -13.78 -14.05 -5.96
C ASP A 100 -14.00 -14.70 -4.58
N SER A 101 -12.95 -14.82 -3.76
CA SER A 101 -13.09 -15.31 -2.40
C SER A 101 -13.52 -14.16 -1.49
N ILE A 102 -14.71 -14.33 -0.91
CA ILE A 102 -15.26 -13.50 0.17
C ILE A 102 -14.66 -13.92 1.53
N SER A 103 -13.90 -15.02 1.55
CA SER A 103 -13.32 -15.61 2.75
C SER A 103 -12.12 -14.81 3.24
N CYS A 104 -12.18 -14.40 4.50
CA CYS A 104 -11.10 -13.72 5.21
C CYS A 104 -10.59 -14.58 6.36
N THR A 105 -9.31 -14.42 6.69
CA THR A 105 -8.68 -14.95 7.90
C THR A 105 -8.11 -13.81 8.72
N ARG A 106 -7.84 -14.05 10.01
CA ARG A 106 -7.07 -13.09 10.81
C ARG A 106 -5.59 -13.15 10.47
N TYR A 107 -4.95 -11.99 10.52
CA TYR A 107 -3.49 -11.87 10.51
C TYR A 107 -3.00 -11.11 11.75
N LEU A 108 -1.74 -11.34 12.09
CA LEU A 108 -0.95 -10.52 13.01
C LEU A 108 0.33 -10.10 12.28
N ARG A 109 0.62 -8.80 12.33
CA ARG A 109 1.92 -8.23 11.97
C ARG A 109 2.63 -7.75 13.22
N THR A 110 3.92 -8.04 13.33
CA THR A 110 4.80 -7.44 14.32
C THR A 110 5.91 -6.69 13.62
N TYR A 111 6.19 -5.49 14.10
CA TYR A 111 7.17 -4.57 13.54
C TYR A 111 8.38 -4.52 14.48
N THR A 112 9.57 -4.31 13.92
CA THR A 112 10.79 -4.15 14.69
C THR A 112 11.54 -2.97 14.10
N ASP A 113 11.72 -1.95 14.91
CA ASP A 113 12.54 -0.80 14.60
C ASP A 113 13.95 -1.04 15.19
N ASP A 114 14.98 -0.44 14.58
CA ASP A 114 16.32 -0.41 15.16
C ASP A 114 16.44 0.67 16.28
N SER A 115 17.64 0.87 16.81
CA SER A 115 17.90 1.86 17.87
C SER A 115 17.64 3.30 17.43
N ASP A 116 17.62 3.57 16.13
CA ASP A 116 17.51 4.89 15.52
C ASP A 116 16.12 5.12 14.90
N ASN A 117 15.16 4.25 15.23
CA ASN A 117 13.77 4.25 14.78
C ASN A 117 13.57 4.01 13.28
N ASN A 118 14.47 3.25 12.64
CA ASN A 118 14.24 2.73 11.29
C ASN A 118 13.56 1.36 11.35
N LEU A 119 12.45 1.19 10.63
CA LEU A 119 11.79 -0.09 10.49
C LEU A 119 12.71 -1.10 9.79
N SER A 120 13.16 -2.12 10.52
CA SER A 120 14.10 -3.14 10.05
C SER A 120 13.44 -4.47 9.69
N ARG A 121 12.26 -4.77 10.28
CA ARG A 121 11.57 -6.04 10.07
C ARG A 121 10.06 -5.95 10.21
N ILE A 122 9.35 -6.61 9.29
CA ILE A 122 7.91 -6.86 9.38
C ILE A 122 7.70 -8.37 9.34
N ARG A 123 7.24 -8.96 10.44
CA ARG A 123 6.83 -10.37 10.49
C ARG A 123 5.33 -10.45 10.33
N HIS A 124 4.87 -11.23 9.37
CA HIS A 124 3.46 -11.47 9.10
C HIS A 124 3.10 -12.92 9.39
N SER A 125 1.97 -13.13 10.07
CA SER A 125 1.42 -14.45 10.37
C SER A 125 -0.10 -14.44 10.22
N ALA A 126 -0.61 -15.28 9.34
CA ALA A 126 -2.04 -15.59 9.23
C ALA A 126 -2.24 -17.12 9.24
N PRO A 127 -2.41 -17.74 10.42
CA PRO A 127 -2.51 -19.19 10.56
C PRO A 127 -3.66 -19.81 9.75
N GLY A 128 -4.81 -19.12 9.65
CA GLY A 128 -5.99 -19.62 8.94
C GLY A 128 -5.81 -19.76 7.41
N SER A 129 -4.83 -19.06 6.81
CA SER A 129 -4.44 -19.18 5.40
C SER A 129 -3.07 -19.85 5.21
N SER A 130 -2.41 -20.26 6.29
CA SER A 130 -0.99 -20.67 6.27
C SER A 130 -0.06 -19.63 5.63
N ASN A 131 -0.44 -18.34 5.67
CA ASN A 131 0.32 -17.24 5.08
C ASN A 131 1.25 -16.64 6.14
N GLY A 132 2.48 -17.13 6.19
CA GLY A 132 3.53 -16.63 7.08
C GLY A 132 4.75 -16.20 6.28
N TYR A 133 5.21 -14.97 6.48
CA TYR A 133 6.42 -14.45 5.84
C TYR A 133 7.04 -13.33 6.67
N THR A 134 8.31 -13.03 6.39
CA THR A 134 9.01 -11.91 7.02
C THR A 134 9.63 -11.04 5.92
N THR A 135 9.33 -9.75 5.99
CA THR A 135 10.00 -8.73 5.17
C THR A 135 11.14 -8.15 5.99
N TYR A 136 12.35 -8.24 5.44
CA TYR A 136 13.54 -7.63 6.02
C TYR A 136 13.89 -6.36 5.25
N ILE A 137 14.24 -5.33 6.01
CA ILE A 137 14.72 -4.04 5.51
C ILE A 137 16.13 -3.87 6.06
N THR A 138 17.09 -3.73 5.16
CA THR A 138 18.51 -3.55 5.50
C THR A 138 18.76 -2.05 5.63
N VAL A 139 19.13 -1.61 6.83
CA VAL A 139 19.48 -0.22 7.14
C VAL A 139 21.00 -0.06 7.00
N SER A 140 21.44 1.09 6.50
CA SER A 140 22.85 1.47 6.41
C SER A 140 23.51 1.53 7.79
N ASP A 141 24.82 1.34 7.86
CA ASP A 141 25.61 1.46 9.09
C ASP A 141 26.04 2.91 9.39
N CYS A 142 25.87 3.81 8.43
CA CYS A 142 26.34 5.20 8.50
C CYS A 142 25.24 6.23 8.19
N SER A 143 24.00 5.80 7.93
CA SER A 143 22.88 6.70 7.65
C SER A 143 21.53 6.04 7.93
N ASN A 144 20.43 6.79 7.81
CA ASN A 144 19.06 6.26 7.87
C ASN A 144 18.55 5.75 6.50
N ARG A 145 19.44 5.57 5.52
CA ARG A 145 19.07 4.95 4.24
C ARG A 145 18.79 3.47 4.49
N ALA A 146 17.70 2.97 3.91
CA ALA A 146 17.29 1.59 4.09
C ALA A 146 16.59 1.08 2.83
N VAL A 147 16.82 -0.18 2.49
CA VAL A 147 16.20 -0.84 1.33
C VAL A 147 15.71 -2.24 1.69
N LEU A 148 14.84 -2.81 0.87
CA LEU A 148 14.49 -4.23 0.99
C LEU A 148 15.74 -5.09 0.91
N ARG A 149 15.80 -6.16 1.71
CA ARG A 149 16.94 -7.09 1.73
C ARG A 149 17.27 -7.71 0.35
N SER A 150 16.32 -7.70 -0.58
CA SER A 150 16.53 -8.14 -1.96
C SER A 150 17.42 -7.20 -2.79
N LEU A 151 17.58 -5.93 -2.37
CA LEU A 151 18.44 -4.94 -3.02
C LEU A 151 19.82 -4.84 -2.35
N ALA A 152 19.87 -4.94 -1.01
CA ALA A 152 21.11 -4.96 -0.24
C ALA A 152 21.01 -6.03 0.86
N ALA A 153 21.91 -7.02 0.81
CA ALA A 153 21.94 -8.09 1.80
C ALA A 153 22.61 -7.65 3.10
N THR A 154 23.50 -6.65 3.03
CA THR A 154 24.29 -6.13 4.16
C THR A 154 24.18 -4.60 4.29
N PRO A 155 24.35 -4.01 5.49
CA PRO A 155 24.33 -2.56 5.69
C PRO A 155 25.31 -1.79 4.79
N ALA A 156 26.52 -2.33 4.58
CA ALA A 156 27.55 -1.72 3.74
C ALA A 156 27.14 -1.60 2.25
N GLU A 157 26.17 -2.39 1.80
CA GLU A 157 25.67 -2.35 0.42
C GLU A 157 24.58 -1.29 0.21
N VAL A 158 24.00 -0.76 1.28
CA VAL A 158 22.82 0.11 1.21
C VAL A 158 23.14 1.41 0.50
N GLU A 159 24.28 2.04 0.81
CA GLU A 159 24.67 3.31 0.20
C GLU A 159 24.81 3.24 -1.32
N MET A 160 25.18 2.07 -1.87
CA MET A 160 25.27 1.85 -3.32
C MET A 160 23.90 1.84 -4.01
N GLN A 161 22.81 1.73 -3.26
CA GLN A 161 21.44 1.77 -3.79
C GLN A 161 20.88 3.19 -3.89
N PHE A 162 21.68 4.21 -3.53
CA PHE A 162 21.28 5.61 -3.55
C PHE A 162 22.25 6.47 -4.37
N GLY A 163 21.71 7.52 -4.98
CA GLY A 163 22.51 8.58 -5.57
C GLY A 163 23.04 9.57 -4.53
N PRO A 164 23.91 10.51 -4.94
CA PRO A 164 24.55 11.46 -4.03
C PRO A 164 23.56 12.28 -3.18
N GLY A 165 22.38 12.60 -3.72
CA GLY A 165 21.36 13.38 -3.01
C GLY A 165 20.46 12.56 -2.07
N GLY A 166 20.63 11.23 -2.00
CA GLY A 166 19.77 10.33 -1.22
C GLY A 166 18.59 9.76 -1.98
N GLU A 167 18.58 9.88 -3.30
CA GLU A 167 17.62 9.28 -4.21
C GLU A 167 17.85 7.78 -4.41
N GLN A 168 16.85 6.93 -4.14
CA GLN A 168 16.95 5.49 -4.35
C GLN A 168 17.03 5.17 -5.86
N LEU A 169 17.97 4.31 -6.26
CA LEU A 169 18.28 4.02 -7.68
C LEU A 169 17.48 2.83 -8.24
N GLN A 170 17.03 1.91 -7.39
CA GLN A 170 16.22 0.76 -7.79
C GLN A 170 15.06 0.55 -6.81
N LEU A 171 13.84 0.39 -7.31
CA LEU A 171 12.66 0.11 -6.49
C LEU A 171 12.65 -1.34 -5.99
N GLN A 172 12.97 -2.26 -6.89
CA GLN A 172 13.17 -3.70 -6.72
C GLN A 172 14.29 -4.12 -7.68
N PRO A 173 14.87 -5.32 -7.52
CA PRO A 173 15.88 -5.81 -8.48
C PRO A 173 15.37 -5.72 -9.92
N GLY A 174 16.10 -5.00 -10.77
CA GLY A 174 15.75 -4.79 -12.19
C GLY A 174 14.64 -3.74 -12.44
N GLN A 175 14.30 -2.94 -11.42
CA GLN A 175 13.37 -1.82 -11.55
C GLN A 175 14.05 -0.49 -11.25
N THR A 176 14.71 0.06 -12.26
CA THR A 176 15.48 1.31 -12.14
C THR A 176 14.60 2.55 -11.92
N LEU A 177 15.12 3.47 -11.12
CA LEU A 177 14.52 4.78 -10.80
C LEU A 177 15.44 5.88 -11.31
N ALA A 178 14.94 6.69 -12.23
CA ALA A 178 15.62 7.88 -12.72
C ALA A 178 15.05 9.13 -12.06
N TRP A 179 15.92 10.10 -11.79
CA TRP A 179 15.58 11.33 -11.07
C TRP A 179 15.88 12.57 -11.91
N THR A 180 15.13 13.64 -11.71
CA THR A 180 15.43 14.95 -12.28
C THR A 180 16.57 15.61 -11.52
N ALA A 181 17.18 16.65 -12.09
CA ALA A 181 18.16 17.49 -11.38
C ALA A 181 17.58 18.19 -10.12
N ARG A 182 16.25 18.21 -9.95
CA ARG A 182 15.57 18.74 -8.76
C ARG A 182 15.28 17.67 -7.69
N GLY A 183 15.74 16.43 -7.87
CA GLY A 183 15.45 15.32 -6.94
C GLY A 183 14.02 14.78 -7.05
N GLU A 184 13.36 14.98 -8.19
CA GLU A 184 12.00 14.45 -8.43
C GLU A 184 12.06 13.15 -9.24
N LEU A 185 11.24 12.17 -8.91
CA LEU A 185 11.20 10.92 -9.66
C LEU A 185 10.78 11.18 -11.11
N LEU A 186 11.69 10.96 -12.05
CA LEU A 186 11.52 11.22 -13.47
C LEU A 186 10.89 10.02 -14.17
N GLN A 187 11.41 8.82 -13.92
CA GLN A 187 10.98 7.60 -14.58
C GLN A 187 11.21 6.37 -13.70
N VAL A 188 10.31 5.40 -13.83
CA VAL A 188 10.47 4.02 -13.37
C VAL A 188 10.54 3.12 -14.60
N THR A 189 11.40 2.12 -14.57
CA THR A 189 11.45 1.03 -15.57
C THR A 189 10.90 -0.25 -14.92
N PRO A 190 9.59 -0.58 -15.02
CA PRO A 190 9.01 -1.69 -14.26
C PRO A 190 9.46 -3.07 -14.72
N VAL A 191 9.81 -3.21 -16.01
CA VAL A 191 10.29 -4.45 -16.62
C VAL A 191 11.35 -4.10 -17.65
N GLU A 192 12.59 -4.49 -17.38
CA GLU A 192 13.68 -4.50 -18.34
C GLU A 192 13.55 -5.72 -19.25
N ARG A 193 13.76 -5.53 -20.56
CA ARG A 193 13.58 -6.56 -21.58
C ARG A 193 14.82 -6.63 -22.48
N GLU A 194 15.41 -7.81 -22.59
CA GLU A 194 16.48 -8.04 -23.54
C GLU A 194 15.96 -7.93 -24.98
N GLY A 195 16.67 -7.14 -25.81
CA GLY A 195 16.43 -7.04 -27.26
C GLY A 195 15.15 -6.31 -27.68
N THR A 196 14.32 -5.82 -26.75
CA THR A 196 13.12 -5.03 -27.08
C THR A 196 12.95 -3.86 -26.11
N GLN A 197 12.19 -2.84 -26.50
CA GLN A 197 12.01 -1.66 -25.65
C GLN A 197 11.31 -2.00 -24.33
N ASP A 198 11.93 -1.60 -23.22
CA ASP A 198 11.44 -1.74 -21.86
C ASP A 198 10.05 -1.14 -21.64
N ASP A 199 9.39 -1.64 -20.59
CA ASP A 199 8.22 -0.98 -20.04
C ASP A 199 8.69 0.23 -19.22
N TRP A 200 7.94 1.33 -19.23
CA TRP A 200 8.30 2.54 -18.48
C TRP A 200 7.08 3.26 -17.92
N GLU A 201 7.29 4.02 -16.86
CA GLU A 201 6.37 5.02 -16.34
C GLU A 201 7.14 6.31 -16.02
N TYR A 202 6.80 7.42 -16.67
CA TYR A 202 7.47 8.71 -16.45
C TYR A 202 6.53 9.74 -15.84
N TYR A 203 7.15 10.78 -15.27
CA TYR A 203 6.46 11.88 -14.62
C TYR A 203 6.99 13.24 -15.07
N ARG A 204 6.11 14.24 -15.04
CA ARG A 204 6.47 15.65 -15.18
C ARG A 204 5.83 16.45 -14.06
N TYR A 205 6.56 17.46 -13.62
CA TYR A 205 6.18 18.31 -12.50
C TYR A 205 6.14 19.76 -12.95
N ASP A 206 5.30 20.57 -12.32
CA ASP A 206 5.30 22.01 -12.51
C ASP A 206 6.46 22.69 -11.76
N ALA A 207 6.45 24.03 -11.77
CA ALA A 207 7.46 24.83 -11.08
C ALA A 207 7.44 24.65 -9.54
N ARG A 208 6.33 24.17 -8.96
CA ARG A 208 6.14 23.93 -7.53
C ARG A 208 6.30 22.44 -7.15
N SER A 209 6.87 21.64 -8.03
CA SER A 209 7.06 20.19 -7.83
C SER A 209 5.75 19.40 -7.70
N GLN A 210 4.63 19.93 -8.20
CA GLN A 210 3.38 19.18 -8.28
C GLN A 210 3.37 18.36 -9.56
N ARG A 211 3.05 17.06 -9.46
CA ARG A 211 2.97 16.18 -10.63
C ARG A 211 1.81 16.58 -11.54
N VAL A 212 2.11 16.99 -12.76
CA VAL A 212 1.13 17.41 -13.78
C VAL A 212 0.92 16.37 -14.88
N VAL A 213 1.89 15.48 -15.08
CA VAL A 213 1.76 14.38 -16.06
C VAL A 213 2.26 13.08 -15.46
N LYS A 214 1.53 12.01 -15.78
CA LYS A 214 2.00 10.63 -15.68
C LYS A 214 1.81 9.93 -17.01
N GLY A 215 2.86 9.36 -17.58
CA GLY A 215 2.77 8.55 -18.78
C GLY A 215 3.31 7.15 -18.51
N SER A 216 2.72 6.13 -19.11
CA SER A 216 3.25 4.77 -19.05
C SER A 216 3.15 4.05 -20.38
N ARG A 217 4.06 3.09 -20.57
CA ARG A 217 4.07 2.12 -21.65
C ARG A 217 4.28 0.75 -21.06
N ARG A 218 3.38 -0.18 -21.37
CA ARG A 218 3.47 -1.57 -20.93
C ARG A 218 3.27 -2.50 -22.11
N ARG A 219 4.14 -3.48 -22.25
CA ARG A 219 3.94 -4.55 -23.21
C ARG A 219 3.13 -5.67 -22.56
N THR A 220 2.06 -6.05 -23.22
CA THR A 220 1.15 -7.12 -22.80
C THR A 220 1.17 -8.23 -23.85
N GLY A 221 0.60 -9.40 -23.53
CA GLY A 221 0.44 -10.49 -24.50
C GLY A 221 -0.40 -10.10 -25.74
N SER A 222 -1.21 -9.05 -25.65
CA SER A 222 -2.08 -8.57 -26.72
C SER A 222 -1.54 -7.36 -27.50
N GLY A 223 -0.36 -6.84 -27.14
CA GLY A 223 0.25 -5.67 -27.77
C GLY A 223 0.86 -4.69 -26.77
N THR A 224 1.19 -3.49 -27.24
CA THR A 224 1.74 -2.39 -26.43
C THR A 224 0.61 -1.47 -26.01
N GLN A 225 0.45 -1.29 -24.70
CA GLN A 225 -0.47 -0.31 -24.13
C GLN A 225 0.29 0.94 -23.73
N THR A 226 -0.19 2.10 -24.15
CA THR A 226 0.27 3.40 -23.64
C THR A 226 -0.85 4.12 -22.93
N GLN A 227 -0.52 4.76 -21.82
CA GLN A 227 -1.45 5.58 -21.06
C GLN A 227 -0.81 6.92 -20.73
N ARG A 228 -1.59 7.99 -20.81
CA ARG A 228 -1.18 9.32 -20.37
C ARG A 228 -2.28 9.95 -19.55
N VAL A 229 -1.93 10.41 -18.36
CA VAL A 229 -2.78 11.18 -17.46
C VAL A 229 -2.21 12.58 -17.30
N VAL A 230 -3.06 13.59 -17.49
CA VAL A 230 -2.75 14.99 -17.20
C VAL A 230 -3.60 15.43 -16.01
N TYR A 231 -2.94 15.93 -14.97
CA TYR A 231 -3.57 16.39 -13.74
C TYR A 231 -3.77 17.91 -13.80
N LEU A 232 -5.01 18.35 -13.58
CA LEU A 232 -5.42 19.75 -13.55
C LEU A 232 -6.14 20.03 -12.23
N PRO A 233 -6.30 21.31 -11.82
CA PRO A 233 -7.05 21.64 -10.61
C PRO A 233 -8.47 21.05 -10.64
N GLY A 234 -8.73 20.11 -9.73
CA GLY A 234 -10.03 19.43 -9.57
C GLY A 234 -10.38 18.39 -10.64
N TRP A 235 -9.54 18.17 -11.67
CA TRP A 235 -9.86 17.31 -12.82
C TRP A 235 -8.65 16.51 -13.30
N SER A 236 -8.89 15.37 -13.94
CA SER A 236 -7.83 14.60 -14.62
C SER A 236 -8.28 14.19 -16.02
N CYS A 237 -7.40 14.32 -17.00
CA CYS A 237 -7.62 13.84 -18.36
C CYS A 237 -6.79 12.59 -18.62
N GLU A 238 -7.43 11.49 -19.00
CA GLU A 238 -6.79 10.21 -19.26
C GLU A 238 -6.96 9.82 -20.74
N ARG A 239 -5.84 9.46 -21.38
CA ARG A 239 -5.82 8.88 -22.73
C ARG A 239 -5.16 7.51 -22.68
N LYS A 240 -5.74 6.53 -23.35
CA LYS A 240 -5.21 5.17 -23.52
C LYS A 240 -5.15 4.82 -25.00
N ALA A 241 -4.05 4.20 -25.44
CA ALA A 241 -3.91 3.62 -26.76
C ALA A 241 -3.35 2.20 -26.65
N VAL A 242 -3.76 1.33 -27.57
CA VAL A 242 -3.29 -0.06 -27.66
C VAL A 242 -2.84 -0.32 -29.10
N GLU A 243 -1.56 -0.59 -29.27
CA GLU A 243 -0.97 -1.02 -30.53
C GLU A 243 -0.87 -2.54 -30.52
N LYS A 244 -1.65 -3.20 -31.39
CA LYS A 244 -1.62 -4.67 -31.51
C LYS A 244 -0.35 -5.11 -32.23
N ALA A 245 0.26 -6.20 -31.78
CA ALA A 245 1.35 -6.83 -32.51
C ALA A 245 0.83 -7.34 -33.86
N CYS A 246 1.46 -6.92 -34.97
CA CYS A 246 1.15 -7.41 -36.30
C CYS A 246 1.55 -8.90 -36.37
N ARG A 247 0.60 -9.81 -36.61
CA ARG A 247 0.92 -11.22 -36.87
C ARG A 247 1.54 -11.29 -38.26
N GLN A 248 2.85 -11.52 -38.34
CA GLN A 248 3.45 -12.02 -39.57
C GLN A 248 3.04 -13.48 -39.71
N TRP A 249 2.35 -13.80 -40.81
CA TRP A 249 1.96 -15.15 -41.21
C TRP A 249 3.12 -15.84 -41.92
#